data_AF-A0A8H3WCW9-F1
#
_entry.id   AF-A0A8H3WCW9-F1
#
_cell.length_a   1.000
_cell.length_b   1.000
_cell.length_c   1.000
_cell.angle_alpha   90.00
_cell.angle_beta   90.00
_cell.angle_gamma   90.00
#
_symmetry.space_group_name_H-M   'P 1'
#
loop_
_entity.id
_entity.type
_entity.pdbx_description
1 polymer ?
#
loop_
_entity_poly.entity_id
_entity_poly.type
_entity_poly.pdbx_seq_one_letter_code
_entity_poly.pdbx_strand_id
1 'polypeptide(L)'
;MAPSAIDYSDQIITPPIPVLKSSLEPSDFRAELREKGFCVIKGAIPKDRANDYQHKAHDWLLSFGKGLKLEDPQTWTESNLPLTNKIRVYHGYCVAHEKFMWDARMEPGVLDAFSRLWGTDELLKGMGALDQSPMKRGVHCVQGIINLSPNGPEDGGLVVYPGSHKLDDEFFDTHPDVALLPNNKDVYLFSKEELAWFEDRGLRPHKVCADVGDLIMWDSRVIHYGSDPTPLGNTQLALKKNKFEHFGSTTHWPYEHITAGPTYAILPDGTRDPQDRDEPLEKPELTDKLLKLAVARPY
;
A
#
# COMPACT_ATOMS: atom_id res chain seq x y z
N MET A 1 -6.41 4.16 -15.26
CA MET A 1 -6.48 4.84 -16.58
C MET A 1 -7.37 6.07 -16.41
N ALA A 2 -7.20 7.11 -17.22
CA ALA A 2 -7.91 8.38 -17.18
C ALA A 2 -8.30 8.82 -18.62
N PRO A 3 -9.32 9.66 -18.82
CA PRO A 3 -9.70 10.17 -20.13
C PRO A 3 -8.60 11.05 -20.76
N SER A 4 -8.57 11.12 -22.09
CA SER A 4 -7.64 11.98 -22.84
C SER A 4 -7.99 13.47 -22.69
N ALA A 5 -6.97 14.26 -22.31
CA ALA A 5 -6.96 15.72 -22.13
C ALA A 5 -7.77 16.31 -20.94
N ILE A 6 -7.06 16.99 -20.04
CA ILE A 6 -7.64 17.97 -19.10
C ILE A 6 -6.92 19.30 -19.35
N ASP A 7 -7.71 20.34 -19.57
CA ASP A 7 -7.30 21.73 -19.78
C ASP A 7 -6.51 22.26 -18.56
N TYR A 8 -5.37 22.91 -18.80
CA TYR A 8 -4.44 23.42 -17.78
C TYR A 8 -4.82 24.85 -17.34
N SER A 9 -6.08 25.10 -17.01
CA SER A 9 -6.48 26.38 -16.40
C SER A 9 -6.50 26.26 -14.88
N ASP A 10 -6.08 27.31 -14.16
CA ASP A 10 -6.13 27.45 -12.69
C ASP A 10 -7.58 27.54 -12.14
N GLN A 11 -8.55 26.97 -12.85
CA GLN A 11 -9.95 26.95 -12.47
C GLN A 11 -10.29 25.62 -11.77
N ILE A 12 -11.31 25.66 -10.90
CA ILE A 12 -11.88 24.44 -10.30
C ILE A 12 -12.40 23.56 -11.44
N ILE A 13 -11.62 22.54 -11.79
CA ILE A 13 -11.96 21.61 -12.87
C ILE A 13 -13.16 20.80 -12.41
N THR A 14 -14.25 20.84 -13.17
CA THR A 14 -15.42 20.01 -12.90
C THR A 14 -14.99 18.54 -12.99
N PRO A 15 -15.27 17.70 -11.98
CA PRO A 15 -14.84 16.31 -11.99
C PRO A 15 -15.34 15.61 -13.27
N PRO A 16 -14.48 14.90 -14.00
CA PRO A 16 -14.81 14.28 -15.29
C PRO A 16 -15.84 13.14 -15.20
N ILE A 17 -16.39 12.83 -14.03
CA ILE A 17 -17.31 11.71 -13.81
C ILE A 17 -18.75 12.18 -13.53
N PRO A 18 -19.61 12.31 -14.56
CA PRO A 18 -21.06 12.42 -14.38
C PRO A 18 -21.70 11.12 -13.87
N VAL A 19 -21.10 9.96 -14.18
CA VAL A 19 -21.70 8.62 -13.98
C VAL A 19 -21.87 8.25 -12.51
N LEU A 20 -21.01 8.73 -11.60
CA LEU A 20 -21.21 8.53 -10.16
C LEU A 20 -22.40 9.35 -9.63
N LYS A 21 -22.95 10.30 -10.40
CA LYS A 21 -24.13 11.09 -10.01
C LYS A 21 -25.47 10.49 -10.47
N SER A 22 -25.48 9.45 -11.31
CA SER A 22 -26.72 8.83 -11.81
C SER A 22 -27.22 7.69 -10.90
N SER A 23 -28.50 7.29 -11.02
CA SER A 23 -29.00 6.05 -10.42
C SER A 23 -28.30 4.86 -11.07
N LEU A 24 -27.50 4.14 -10.28
CA LEU A 24 -26.77 2.96 -10.70
C LEU A 24 -27.48 1.74 -10.11
N GLU A 25 -27.63 0.68 -10.92
CA GLU A 25 -28.13 -0.59 -10.42
C GLU A 25 -27.19 -1.16 -9.34
N PRO A 26 -27.71 -1.80 -8.28
CA PRO A 26 -26.87 -2.36 -7.21
C PRO A 26 -25.82 -3.37 -7.67
N SER A 27 -26.02 -4.02 -8.82
CA SER A 27 -25.08 -4.98 -9.42
C SER A 27 -23.93 -4.33 -10.20
N ASP A 28 -23.98 -3.01 -10.42
CA ASP A 28 -22.91 -2.29 -11.09
C ASP A 28 -21.81 -1.92 -10.08
N PHE A 29 -20.55 -2.30 -10.35
CA PHE A 29 -19.42 -2.00 -9.47
C PHE A 29 -19.26 -0.50 -9.18
N ARG A 30 -19.71 0.38 -10.10
CA ARG A 30 -19.67 1.84 -9.91
C ARG A 30 -20.56 2.29 -8.75
N ALA A 31 -21.61 1.53 -8.42
CA ALA A 31 -22.45 1.80 -7.27
C ALA A 31 -21.69 1.58 -5.96
N GLU A 32 -20.91 0.49 -5.86
CA GLU A 32 -20.02 0.25 -4.72
C GLU A 32 -18.91 1.29 -4.64
N LEU A 33 -18.27 1.58 -5.78
CA LEU A 33 -17.21 2.59 -5.86
C LEU A 33 -17.74 3.97 -5.40
N ARG A 34 -18.96 4.35 -5.76
CA ARG A 34 -19.59 5.58 -5.26
C ARG A 34 -19.82 5.54 -3.76
N GLU A 35 -20.37 4.43 -3.26
CA GLU A 35 -20.84 4.35 -1.89
C GLU A 35 -19.70 4.18 -0.89
N LYS A 36 -18.80 3.25 -1.18
CA LYS A 36 -17.68 2.85 -0.32
C LYS A 36 -16.38 3.54 -0.71
N GLY A 37 -16.28 4.08 -1.92
CA GLY A 37 -15.04 4.67 -2.44
C GLY A 37 -14.08 3.63 -3.06
N PHE A 38 -14.39 2.35 -2.95
CA PHE A 38 -13.63 1.26 -3.57
C PHE A 38 -14.56 0.12 -4.00
N CYS A 39 -14.09 -0.74 -4.90
CA CYS A 39 -14.76 -1.97 -5.30
C CYS A 39 -13.75 -3.04 -5.73
N VAL A 40 -14.18 -4.31 -5.73
CA VAL A 40 -13.43 -5.43 -6.30
C VAL A 40 -14.23 -6.05 -7.44
N ILE A 41 -13.68 -5.99 -8.64
CA ILE A 41 -14.25 -6.60 -9.84
C ILE A 41 -13.71 -8.02 -9.96
N LYS A 42 -14.58 -8.99 -9.72
CA LYS A 42 -14.22 -10.41 -9.70
C LYS A 42 -13.88 -10.92 -11.10
N GLY A 43 -12.75 -11.60 -11.25
CA GLY A 43 -12.35 -12.24 -12.50
C GLY A 43 -12.21 -11.29 -13.69
N ALA A 44 -11.76 -10.05 -13.45
CA ALA A 44 -11.44 -9.08 -14.50
C ALA A 44 -10.39 -9.64 -15.49
N ILE A 45 -9.52 -10.53 -14.99
CA ILE A 45 -8.62 -11.38 -15.77
C ILE A 45 -8.93 -12.83 -15.42
N PRO A 46 -9.11 -13.73 -16.41
CA PRO A 46 -9.18 -15.16 -16.19
C PRO A 46 -7.98 -15.68 -15.40
N LYS A 47 -8.24 -16.57 -14.44
CA LYS A 47 -7.25 -17.03 -13.46
C LYS A 47 -5.99 -17.64 -14.09
N ASP A 48 -6.13 -18.38 -15.18
CA ASP A 48 -5.03 -18.95 -15.96
C ASP A 48 -4.09 -17.87 -16.51
N ARG A 49 -4.65 -16.83 -17.15
CA ARG A 49 -3.87 -15.70 -17.68
C ARG A 49 -3.23 -14.87 -16.57
N ALA A 50 -3.94 -14.65 -15.46
CA ALA A 50 -3.39 -13.97 -14.30
C ALA A 50 -2.20 -14.73 -13.70
N ASN A 51 -2.28 -16.06 -13.58
CA ASN A 51 -1.15 -16.90 -13.16
C ASN A 51 0.03 -16.79 -14.14
N ASP A 52 -0.23 -16.77 -15.45
CA ASP A 52 0.83 -16.58 -16.45
C ASP A 52 1.55 -15.23 -16.31
N TYR A 53 0.83 -14.16 -15.97
CA TYR A 53 1.46 -12.86 -15.68
C TYR A 53 2.28 -12.91 -14.39
N GLN A 54 1.80 -13.59 -13.35
CA GLN A 54 2.55 -13.80 -12.11
C GLN A 54 3.87 -14.56 -12.39
N HIS A 55 3.82 -15.64 -13.17
CA HIS A 55 5.01 -16.40 -13.55
C HIS A 55 6.02 -15.53 -14.30
N LYS A 56 5.57 -14.71 -15.26
CA LYS A 56 6.46 -13.78 -15.97
C LYS A 56 7.07 -12.72 -15.05
N ALA A 57 6.32 -12.25 -14.05
CA ALA A 57 6.84 -11.32 -13.03
C ALA A 57 7.89 -12.00 -12.14
N HIS A 58 7.68 -13.27 -11.78
CA HIS A 58 8.64 -14.10 -11.06
C HIS A 58 9.91 -14.36 -11.89
N ASP A 59 9.77 -14.72 -13.16
CA ASP A 59 10.90 -14.91 -14.08
C ASP A 59 11.74 -13.64 -14.21
N TRP A 60 11.06 -12.48 -14.35
CA TRP A 60 11.71 -11.18 -14.37
C TRP A 60 12.46 -10.88 -13.06
N LEU A 61 11.87 -11.21 -11.91
CA LEU A 61 12.53 -11.01 -10.61
C LEU A 61 13.76 -11.91 -10.46
N LEU A 62 13.67 -13.17 -10.90
CA LEU A 62 14.75 -14.15 -10.84
C LEU A 62 15.87 -13.86 -11.85
N SER A 63 15.60 -13.15 -12.95
CA SER A 63 16.59 -12.87 -13.99
C SER A 63 17.77 -12.01 -13.52
N PHE A 64 17.65 -11.33 -12.38
CA PHE A 64 18.75 -10.58 -11.77
C PHE A 64 19.86 -11.49 -11.20
N GLY A 65 19.61 -12.79 -11.03
CA GLY A 65 20.63 -13.76 -10.63
C GLY A 65 21.20 -13.53 -9.23
N LYS A 66 20.44 -12.86 -8.35
CA LYS A 66 20.88 -12.43 -7.01
C LYS A 66 20.74 -13.50 -5.93
N GLY A 67 20.46 -14.75 -6.30
CA GLY A 67 20.32 -15.86 -5.34
C GLY A 67 18.96 -15.93 -4.63
N LEU A 68 17.96 -15.17 -5.10
CA LEU A 68 16.57 -15.34 -4.67
C LEU A 68 16.03 -16.71 -5.07
N LYS A 69 15.33 -17.38 -4.15
CA LYS A 69 14.52 -18.58 -4.38
C LYS A 69 13.11 -18.33 -3.85
N LEU A 70 12.09 -18.44 -4.71
CA LEU A 70 10.72 -18.07 -4.36
C LEU A 70 10.10 -19.03 -3.35
N GLU A 71 10.58 -20.26 -3.32
CA GLU A 71 10.16 -21.32 -2.41
C GLU A 71 10.87 -21.28 -1.04
N ASP A 72 11.91 -20.44 -0.89
CA ASP A 72 12.72 -20.34 0.32
C ASP A 72 12.75 -18.91 0.87
N PRO A 73 11.90 -18.59 1.86
CA PRO A 73 11.83 -17.27 2.50
C PRO A 73 13.15 -16.81 3.14
N GLN A 74 14.08 -17.72 3.46
CA GLN A 74 15.40 -17.32 3.99
C GLN A 74 16.23 -16.56 2.96
N THR A 75 15.92 -16.74 1.67
CA THR A 75 16.59 -16.04 0.57
C THR A 75 15.99 -14.67 0.29
N TRP A 76 14.87 -14.28 0.91
CA TRP A 76 14.15 -13.03 0.62
C TRP A 76 14.78 -11.84 1.38
N THR A 77 16.05 -11.59 1.10
CA THR A 77 16.85 -10.55 1.71
C THR A 77 17.07 -9.39 0.72
N GLU A 78 17.39 -8.20 1.24
CA GLU A 78 17.66 -7.03 0.38
C GLU A 78 18.81 -7.27 -0.60
N SER A 79 19.84 -8.03 -0.20
CA SER A 79 20.96 -8.39 -1.08
C SER A 79 20.52 -9.28 -2.25
N ASN A 80 19.51 -10.12 -2.02
CA ASN A 80 19.02 -11.08 -3.00
C ASN A 80 17.93 -10.52 -3.92
N LEU A 81 17.48 -9.29 -3.70
CA LEU A 81 16.44 -8.63 -4.49
C LEU A 81 16.99 -7.46 -5.32
N PRO A 82 16.38 -7.12 -6.47
CA PRO A 82 16.63 -5.85 -7.14
C PRO A 82 16.17 -4.67 -6.28
N LEU A 83 16.67 -3.48 -6.58
CA LEU A 83 16.35 -2.30 -5.78
C LEU A 83 14.84 -1.99 -5.83
N THR A 84 14.22 -1.82 -4.66
CA THR A 84 12.84 -1.34 -4.51
C THR A 84 12.83 0.05 -3.86
N ASN A 85 11.69 0.73 -3.90
CA ASN A 85 11.47 1.91 -3.07
C ASN A 85 11.10 1.51 -1.62
N LYS A 86 10.87 2.51 -0.76
CA LYS A 86 10.56 2.30 0.68
C LYS A 86 9.28 1.49 0.94
N ILE A 87 8.39 1.36 -0.05
CA ILE A 87 7.13 0.61 0.04
C ILE A 87 7.21 -0.73 -0.72
N ARG A 88 8.42 -1.23 -0.99
CA ARG A 88 8.69 -2.52 -1.67
C ARG A 88 8.11 -2.64 -3.09
N VAL A 89 7.98 -1.52 -3.79
CA VAL A 89 7.55 -1.48 -5.21
C VAL A 89 8.75 -1.33 -6.14
N TYR A 90 8.72 -2.06 -7.25
CA TYR A 90 9.68 -1.93 -8.35
C TYR A 90 9.19 -0.87 -9.36
N HIS A 91 9.90 0.25 -9.47
CA HIS A 91 9.70 1.26 -10.52
C HIS A 91 10.86 1.33 -11.52
N GLY A 92 12.05 0.85 -11.14
CA GLY A 92 13.23 0.85 -11.98
C GLY A 92 13.22 -0.25 -13.05
N TYR A 93 14.34 -0.35 -13.77
CA TYR A 93 14.63 -1.47 -14.69
C TYR A 93 13.61 -1.65 -15.82
N CYS A 94 12.90 -0.58 -16.18
CA CYS A 94 11.86 -0.59 -17.22
C CYS A 94 10.71 -1.60 -16.95
N VAL A 95 10.57 -2.12 -15.72
CA VAL A 95 9.59 -3.18 -15.40
C VAL A 95 8.17 -2.77 -15.77
N ALA A 96 7.84 -1.49 -15.58
CA ALA A 96 6.53 -0.95 -15.93
C ALA A 96 6.20 -1.08 -17.43
N HIS A 97 7.20 -1.26 -18.31
CA HIS A 97 7.07 -1.42 -19.75
C HIS A 97 7.33 -2.84 -20.25
N GLU A 98 7.54 -3.81 -19.35
CA GLU A 98 7.62 -5.21 -19.73
C GLU A 98 6.34 -5.67 -20.43
N LYS A 99 6.49 -6.61 -21.36
CA LYS A 99 5.36 -7.10 -22.16
C LYS A 99 4.22 -7.62 -21.30
N PHE A 100 4.53 -8.39 -20.24
CA PHE A 100 3.50 -8.94 -19.35
C PHE A 100 2.72 -7.85 -18.61
N MET A 101 3.36 -6.72 -18.28
CA MET A 101 2.70 -5.57 -17.66
C MET A 101 1.77 -4.85 -18.63
N TRP A 102 2.13 -4.77 -19.91
CA TRP A 102 1.24 -4.22 -20.94
C TRP A 102 0.08 -5.15 -21.26
N ASP A 103 0.37 -6.44 -21.45
CA ASP A 103 -0.65 -7.45 -21.73
C ASP A 103 -1.72 -7.46 -20.61
N ALA A 104 -1.31 -7.45 -19.34
CA ALA A 104 -2.22 -7.40 -18.19
C ALA A 104 -3.10 -6.13 -18.17
N ARG A 105 -2.58 -4.97 -18.59
CA ARG A 105 -3.35 -3.71 -18.67
C ARG A 105 -4.34 -3.69 -19.82
N MET A 106 -4.05 -4.44 -20.88
CA MET A 106 -4.90 -4.55 -22.07
C MET A 106 -5.90 -5.70 -21.96
N GLU A 107 -5.99 -6.36 -20.80
CA GLU A 107 -6.98 -7.39 -20.56
C GLU A 107 -8.41 -6.85 -20.73
N PRO A 108 -9.30 -7.56 -21.47
CA PRO A 108 -10.62 -7.02 -21.78
C PRO A 108 -11.44 -6.62 -20.56
N GLY A 109 -11.41 -7.39 -19.46
CA GLY A 109 -12.13 -7.04 -18.24
C GLY A 109 -11.54 -5.85 -17.49
N VAL A 110 -10.23 -5.58 -17.66
CA VAL A 110 -9.59 -4.37 -17.12
C VAL A 110 -9.98 -3.15 -17.94
N LEU A 111 -9.90 -3.24 -19.28
CA LEU A 111 -10.31 -2.15 -20.16
C LEU A 111 -11.81 -1.84 -20.00
N ASP A 112 -12.68 -2.85 -19.98
CA ASP A 112 -14.13 -2.69 -19.78
C ASP A 112 -14.44 -1.92 -18.47
N ALA A 113 -13.79 -2.28 -17.38
CA ALA A 113 -13.98 -1.61 -16.09
C ALA A 113 -13.67 -0.10 -16.19
N PHE A 114 -12.54 0.27 -16.76
CA PHE A 114 -12.19 1.68 -16.91
C PHE A 114 -13.04 2.38 -17.99
N SER A 115 -13.36 1.71 -19.10
CA SER A 115 -14.24 2.27 -20.14
C SER A 115 -15.61 2.62 -19.58
N ARG A 116 -16.21 1.70 -18.80
CA ARG A 116 -17.51 1.92 -18.14
C ARG A 116 -17.44 2.98 -17.05
N LEU A 117 -16.33 3.06 -16.32
CA LEU A 117 -16.12 4.10 -15.32
C LEU A 117 -16.11 5.49 -15.96
N TRP A 118 -15.35 5.66 -17.05
CA TRP A 118 -15.14 6.95 -17.70
C TRP A 118 -16.18 7.28 -18.79
N GLY A 119 -16.96 6.29 -19.22
CA GLY A 119 -17.94 6.44 -20.30
C GLY A 119 -17.29 6.59 -21.69
N THR A 120 -16.05 6.13 -21.86
CA THR A 120 -15.31 6.21 -23.13
C THR A 120 -14.30 5.08 -23.25
N ASP A 121 -14.08 4.58 -24.47
CA ASP A 121 -13.03 3.62 -24.80
C ASP A 121 -11.68 4.29 -25.11
N GLU A 122 -11.66 5.62 -25.21
CA GLU A 122 -10.43 6.41 -25.42
C GLU A 122 -9.70 6.64 -24.09
N LEU A 123 -9.09 5.58 -23.58
CA LEU A 123 -8.40 5.57 -22.31
C LEU A 123 -6.91 5.92 -22.44
N LEU A 124 -6.42 6.84 -21.61
CA LEU A 124 -5.00 7.05 -21.38
C LEU A 124 -4.56 6.39 -20.07
N LYS A 125 -3.35 5.83 -20.08
CA LYS A 125 -2.76 5.24 -18.88
C LYS A 125 -1.63 6.13 -18.35
N GLY A 126 -1.80 6.67 -17.14
CA GLY A 126 -0.70 7.26 -16.39
C GLY A 126 0.36 6.19 -16.06
N MET A 127 1.64 6.55 -16.14
CA MET A 127 2.76 5.61 -15.99
C MET A 127 3.35 5.54 -14.57
N GLY A 128 2.66 6.10 -13.57
CA GLY A 128 3.07 6.07 -12.15
C GLY A 128 1.88 5.85 -11.21
N ALA A 129 2.18 5.61 -9.92
CA ALA A 129 1.20 5.71 -8.84
C ALA A 129 1.02 7.19 -8.51
N LEU A 130 -0.08 7.79 -8.97
CA LEU A 130 -0.46 9.16 -8.66
C LEU A 130 -1.77 9.12 -7.89
N ASP A 131 -1.80 9.82 -6.76
CA ASP A 131 -3.02 10.13 -6.01
C ASP A 131 -3.62 11.45 -6.54
N GLN A 132 -4.81 11.81 -6.04
CA GLN A 132 -5.47 13.05 -6.45
C GLN A 132 -5.06 14.20 -5.52
N SER A 133 -4.68 15.33 -6.14
CA SER A 133 -4.45 16.59 -5.44
C SER A 133 -5.62 16.99 -4.51
N PRO A 134 -5.36 17.38 -3.24
CA PRO A 134 -6.37 17.95 -2.34
C PRO A 134 -6.93 19.29 -2.84
N MET A 135 -6.27 19.93 -3.81
CA MET A 135 -6.77 21.14 -4.47
C MET A 135 -7.85 20.85 -5.54
N LYS A 136 -8.11 19.58 -5.86
CA LYS A 136 -9.14 19.17 -6.82
C LYS A 136 -10.36 18.62 -6.10
N ARG A 137 -11.51 19.26 -6.32
CA ARG A 137 -12.81 18.85 -5.75
C ARG A 137 -13.51 17.82 -6.64
N GLY A 138 -14.12 16.80 -6.02
CA GLY A 138 -14.79 15.68 -6.71
C GLY A 138 -13.83 14.61 -7.25
N VAL A 139 -14.33 13.64 -8.03
CA VAL A 139 -13.50 12.51 -8.52
C VAL A 139 -12.77 12.87 -9.82
N HIS A 140 -11.44 12.93 -9.75
CA HIS A 140 -10.54 13.15 -10.90
C HIS A 140 -9.62 11.97 -11.16
N CYS A 141 -9.36 11.13 -10.15
CA CYS A 141 -8.52 9.95 -10.29
C CYS A 141 -9.19 8.74 -9.65
N VAL A 142 -9.11 7.60 -10.35
CA VAL A 142 -9.44 6.28 -9.83
C VAL A 142 -8.25 5.38 -10.10
N GLN A 143 -7.71 4.81 -9.05
CA GLN A 143 -6.58 3.91 -9.08
C GLN A 143 -7.05 2.46 -9.14
N GLY A 144 -6.12 1.55 -9.44
CA GLY A 144 -6.43 0.13 -9.42
C GLY A 144 -5.22 -0.79 -9.34
N ILE A 145 -5.47 -1.99 -8.80
CA ILE A 145 -4.52 -3.08 -8.65
C ILE A 145 -5.11 -4.32 -9.33
N ILE A 146 -4.37 -4.89 -10.28
CA ILE A 146 -4.63 -6.24 -10.78
C ILE A 146 -4.02 -7.20 -9.76
N ASN A 147 -4.84 -8.04 -9.16
CA ASN A 147 -4.38 -8.97 -8.14
C ASN A 147 -3.87 -10.28 -8.77
N LEU A 148 -2.57 -10.52 -8.67
CA LEU A 148 -1.90 -11.68 -9.29
C LEU A 148 -1.60 -12.81 -8.31
N SER A 149 -1.87 -12.63 -7.02
CA SER A 149 -1.63 -13.61 -5.95
C SER A 149 -2.84 -13.68 -5.03
N PRO A 150 -3.10 -14.79 -4.33
CA PRO A 150 -4.10 -14.80 -3.26
C PRO A 150 -3.86 -13.65 -2.28
N ASN A 151 -4.93 -12.92 -1.92
CA ASN A 151 -4.83 -11.81 -0.98
C ASN A 151 -6.02 -11.84 -0.01
N GLY A 152 -5.79 -12.49 1.14
CA GLY A 152 -6.76 -12.66 2.21
C GLY A 152 -6.71 -11.56 3.28
N PRO A 153 -7.47 -11.77 4.37
CA PRO A 153 -7.57 -10.83 5.49
C PRO A 153 -6.27 -10.71 6.30
N GLU A 154 -5.43 -11.74 6.26
CA GLU A 154 -4.16 -11.82 7.01
C GLU A 154 -2.94 -11.56 6.12
N ASP A 155 -3.13 -11.35 4.81
CA ASP A 155 -2.03 -11.04 3.90
C ASP A 155 -1.73 -9.54 3.90
N GLY A 156 -0.50 -9.16 3.56
CA GLY A 156 -0.20 -7.76 3.29
C GLY A 156 -0.99 -7.27 2.07
N GLY A 157 -1.39 -6.01 2.03
CA GLY A 157 -2.15 -5.49 0.90
C GLY A 157 -2.86 -4.17 1.17
N LEU A 158 -3.75 -3.79 0.26
CA LEU A 158 -4.46 -2.52 0.32
C LEU A 158 -5.45 -2.49 1.49
N VAL A 159 -5.31 -1.50 2.35
CA VAL A 159 -6.30 -1.11 3.35
C VAL A 159 -6.89 0.23 2.93
N VAL A 160 -8.21 0.37 3.10
CA VAL A 160 -8.96 1.60 2.79
C VAL A 160 -9.81 2.01 3.98
N TYR A 161 -10.23 3.28 4.07
CA TYR A 161 -11.33 3.72 4.94
C TYR A 161 -12.58 3.92 4.10
N PRO A 162 -13.49 2.93 4.03
CA PRO A 162 -14.66 3.04 3.17
C PRO A 162 -15.50 4.26 3.52
N GLY A 163 -15.88 5.05 2.52
CA GLY A 163 -16.68 6.27 2.69
C GLY A 163 -15.90 7.55 3.00
N SER A 164 -14.58 7.49 3.24
CA SER A 164 -13.81 8.69 3.58
C SER A 164 -13.78 9.74 2.46
N HIS A 165 -13.85 9.31 1.19
CA HIS A 165 -13.94 10.18 0.02
C HIS A 165 -15.18 11.10 0.00
N LYS A 166 -16.21 10.77 0.79
CA LYS A 166 -17.40 11.61 0.98
C LYS A 166 -17.16 12.75 1.98
N LEU A 167 -16.17 12.60 2.86
CA LEU A 167 -15.79 13.57 3.88
C LEU A 167 -14.54 14.37 3.49
N ASP A 168 -13.88 14.00 2.38
CA ASP A 168 -12.66 14.64 1.87
C ASP A 168 -12.79 16.16 1.75
N ASP A 169 -13.88 16.64 1.14
CA ASP A 169 -14.13 18.07 0.99
C ASP A 169 -14.33 18.77 2.34
N GLU A 170 -15.16 18.20 3.24
CA GLU A 170 -15.37 18.72 4.60
C GLU A 170 -14.07 18.76 5.40
N PHE A 171 -13.24 17.72 5.30
CA PHE A 171 -11.98 17.64 6.00
C PHE A 171 -11.05 18.79 5.60
N PHE A 172 -10.85 19.00 4.31
CA PHE A 172 -9.97 20.09 3.83
C PHE A 172 -10.57 21.48 4.01
N ASP A 173 -11.89 21.63 4.00
CA ASP A 173 -12.55 22.90 4.31
C ASP A 173 -12.40 23.29 5.80
N THR A 174 -12.35 22.29 6.69
CA THR A 174 -12.17 22.50 8.14
C THR A 174 -10.71 22.54 8.59
N HIS A 175 -9.78 22.13 7.72
CA HIS A 175 -8.33 22.18 7.93
C HIS A 175 -7.62 22.90 6.77
N PRO A 176 -7.93 24.19 6.51
CA PRO A 176 -7.44 24.88 5.31
C PRO A 176 -5.91 25.04 5.29
N ASP A 177 -5.27 25.11 6.45
CA ASP A 177 -3.82 25.29 6.58
C ASP A 177 -3.02 24.08 6.06
N VAL A 178 -3.61 22.87 6.09
CA VAL A 178 -2.91 21.66 5.60
C VAL A 178 -3.02 21.50 4.08
N ALA A 179 -4.09 21.98 3.46
CA ALA A 179 -4.29 21.87 2.01
C ALA A 179 -3.27 22.70 1.20
N LEU A 180 -2.75 23.78 1.80
CA LEU A 180 -1.85 24.74 1.15
C LEU A 180 -0.35 24.38 1.27
N LEU A 181 -0.01 23.27 1.94
CA LEU A 181 1.38 22.88 2.12
C LEU A 181 2.04 22.53 0.76
N PRO A 182 3.27 23.00 0.49
CA PRO A 182 3.89 22.93 -0.84
C PRO A 182 4.12 21.52 -1.39
N ASN A 183 4.08 20.50 -0.53
CA ASN A 183 4.24 19.08 -0.90
C ASN A 183 2.93 18.33 -1.11
N ASN A 184 1.77 18.96 -0.85
CA ASN A 184 0.46 18.32 -0.96
C ASN A 184 -0.12 18.46 -2.37
N LYS A 185 0.71 18.48 -3.41
CA LYS A 185 0.24 18.68 -4.78
C LYS A 185 -0.47 17.47 -5.34
N ASP A 186 -0.09 16.27 -4.94
CA ASP A 186 -0.68 15.01 -5.43
C ASP A 186 -0.99 13.99 -4.34
N VAL A 187 -0.35 14.05 -3.16
CA VAL A 187 -0.51 13.09 -2.05
C VAL A 187 -0.71 13.85 -0.74
N TYR A 188 -1.64 13.41 0.11
CA TYR A 188 -1.79 13.88 1.48
C TYR A 188 -1.56 12.73 2.47
N LEU A 189 -0.64 12.90 3.41
CA LEU A 189 -0.36 11.91 4.46
C LEU A 189 -1.05 12.34 5.74
N PHE A 190 -2.13 11.63 6.09
CA PHE A 190 -2.88 11.88 7.31
C PHE A 190 -2.07 11.49 8.56
N SER A 191 -2.02 12.39 9.53
CA SER A 191 -1.56 12.12 10.90
C SER A 191 -2.56 11.23 11.65
N LYS A 192 -2.16 10.73 12.83
CA LYS A 192 -3.04 9.89 13.65
C LYS A 192 -4.23 10.68 14.20
N GLU A 193 -3.98 11.92 14.56
CA GLU A 193 -4.99 12.85 15.06
C GLU A 193 -6.03 13.15 13.98
N GLU A 194 -5.60 13.28 12.73
CA GLU A 194 -6.51 13.46 11.60
C GLU A 194 -7.26 12.18 11.24
N LEU A 195 -6.63 11.00 11.33
CA LEU A 195 -7.36 9.73 11.17
C LEU A 195 -8.46 9.57 12.22
N ALA A 196 -8.20 9.98 13.47
CA ALA A 196 -9.20 9.97 14.53
C ALA A 196 -10.44 10.82 14.18
N TRP A 197 -10.29 11.92 13.44
CA TRP A 197 -11.41 12.74 12.96
C TRP A 197 -12.39 11.95 12.07
N PHE A 198 -11.88 11.02 11.25
CA PHE A 198 -12.70 10.13 10.43
C PHE A 198 -13.28 8.97 11.26
N GLU A 199 -12.52 8.47 12.23
CA GLU A 199 -12.98 7.41 13.14
C GLU A 199 -14.12 7.87 14.07
N ASP A 200 -14.07 9.11 14.53
CA ASP A 200 -15.14 9.74 15.33
C ASP A 200 -16.44 9.89 14.52
N ARG A 201 -16.34 9.90 13.19
CA ARG A 201 -17.48 9.84 12.25
C ARG A 201 -17.87 8.41 11.87
N GLY A 202 -17.34 7.41 12.58
CA GLY A 202 -17.72 6.00 12.43
C GLY A 202 -16.98 5.26 11.32
N LEU A 203 -16.02 5.89 10.63
CA LEU A 203 -15.23 5.20 9.60
C LEU A 203 -14.18 4.30 10.25
N ARG A 204 -13.86 3.17 9.62
CA ARG A 204 -12.87 2.21 10.12
C ARG A 204 -12.04 1.70 8.96
N PRO A 205 -10.77 1.32 9.20
CA PRO A 205 -9.96 0.68 8.18
C PRO A 205 -10.57 -0.66 7.76
N HIS A 206 -10.46 -0.98 6.48
CA HIS A 206 -10.94 -2.20 5.86
C HIS A 206 -9.86 -2.80 4.98
N LYS A 207 -9.43 -4.02 5.32
CA LYS A 207 -8.49 -4.79 4.50
C LYS A 207 -9.20 -5.31 3.25
N VAL A 208 -8.82 -4.81 2.09
CA VAL A 208 -9.36 -5.27 0.81
C VAL A 208 -8.78 -6.65 0.52
N CYS A 209 -9.66 -7.63 0.33
CA CYS A 209 -9.31 -9.00 -0.06
C CYS A 209 -9.64 -9.21 -1.54
N ALA A 210 -8.81 -9.95 -2.25
CA ALA A 210 -8.96 -10.23 -3.66
C ALA A 210 -8.40 -11.61 -4.03
N ASP A 211 -9.01 -12.23 -5.04
CA ASP A 211 -8.54 -13.48 -5.62
C ASP A 211 -7.65 -13.20 -6.85
N VAL A 212 -6.91 -14.22 -7.29
CA VAL A 212 -6.10 -14.14 -8.49
C VAL A 212 -6.97 -13.81 -9.70
N GLY A 213 -6.62 -12.73 -10.40
CA GLY A 213 -7.34 -12.23 -11.58
C GLY A 213 -8.38 -11.15 -11.28
N ASP A 214 -8.63 -10.82 -10.02
CA ASP A 214 -9.50 -9.71 -9.66
C ASP A 214 -8.85 -8.36 -9.95
N LEU A 215 -9.68 -7.35 -10.19
CA LEU A 215 -9.28 -5.95 -10.28
C LEU A 215 -9.85 -5.17 -9.10
N ILE A 216 -8.97 -4.65 -8.25
CA ILE A 216 -9.32 -3.71 -7.18
C ILE A 216 -9.30 -2.30 -7.78
N MET A 217 -10.32 -1.49 -7.51
CA MET A 217 -10.39 -0.08 -7.91
C MET A 217 -10.79 0.80 -6.73
N TRP A 218 -10.23 2.00 -6.62
CA TRP A 218 -10.61 2.97 -5.60
C TRP A 218 -10.50 4.42 -6.08
N ASP A 219 -11.41 5.25 -5.59
CA ASP A 219 -11.36 6.71 -5.71
C ASP A 219 -10.14 7.21 -4.94
N SER A 220 -9.28 8.00 -5.57
CA SER A 220 -8.01 8.44 -4.97
C SER A 220 -8.19 9.34 -3.74
N ARG A 221 -9.41 9.81 -3.45
CA ARG A 221 -9.76 10.53 -2.21
C ARG A 221 -10.06 9.59 -1.03
N VAL A 222 -10.20 8.29 -1.28
CA VAL A 222 -10.31 7.31 -0.20
C VAL A 222 -8.97 7.23 0.52
N ILE A 223 -8.99 7.35 1.84
CA ILE A 223 -7.80 7.15 2.67
C ILE A 223 -7.39 5.69 2.52
N HIS A 224 -6.15 5.46 2.12
CA HIS A 224 -5.65 4.12 1.86
C HIS A 224 -4.16 3.99 2.15
N TYR A 225 -3.72 2.77 2.43
CA TYR A 225 -2.32 2.44 2.70
C TYR A 225 -2.05 0.95 2.45
N GLY A 226 -0.77 0.59 2.34
CA GLY A 226 -0.32 -0.81 2.31
C GLY A 226 -0.13 -1.35 3.73
N SER A 227 -0.70 -2.52 4.02
CA SER A 227 -0.50 -3.27 5.26
C SER A 227 0.53 -4.38 5.07
N ASP A 228 1.26 -4.69 6.15
CA ASP A 228 2.06 -5.91 6.27
C ASP A 228 1.14 -7.12 6.55
N PRO A 229 1.55 -8.36 6.21
CA PRO A 229 0.81 -9.57 6.59
C PRO A 229 0.81 -9.81 8.10
N THR A 230 -0.27 -10.42 8.59
CA THR A 230 -0.45 -10.87 9.98
C THR A 230 -0.48 -12.41 10.07
N PRO A 231 0.17 -13.02 11.08
CA PRO A 231 1.16 -12.41 11.95
C PRO A 231 2.40 -11.99 11.14
N LEU A 232 3.14 -11.00 11.67
CA LEU A 232 4.39 -10.53 11.09
C LEU A 232 5.28 -11.67 10.59
N GLY A 233 5.83 -11.53 9.39
CA GLY A 233 6.70 -12.54 8.80
C GLY A 233 7.92 -12.88 9.69
N ASN A 234 8.44 -14.10 9.54
CA ASN A 234 9.55 -14.65 10.31
C ASN A 234 10.79 -13.73 10.40
N THR A 235 11.02 -12.88 9.40
CA THR A 235 12.15 -11.95 9.36
C THR A 235 12.02 -10.81 10.37
N GLN A 236 10.83 -10.24 10.58
CA GLN A 236 10.61 -9.20 11.60
C GLN A 236 10.65 -9.80 13.02
N LEU A 237 10.11 -11.01 13.19
CA LEU A 237 10.22 -11.75 14.45
C LEU A 237 11.68 -12.14 14.75
N ALA A 238 12.45 -12.54 13.75
CA ALA A 238 13.88 -12.82 13.89
C ALA A 238 14.69 -11.55 14.24
N LEU A 239 14.35 -10.39 13.67
CA LEU A 239 14.96 -9.12 14.03
C LEU A 239 14.70 -8.76 15.50
N LYS A 240 13.44 -8.92 15.94
CA LYS A 240 13.06 -8.67 17.33
C LYS A 240 13.75 -9.63 18.30
N LYS A 241 13.80 -10.92 17.95
CA LYS A 241 14.55 -11.93 18.70
C LYS A 241 16.04 -11.58 18.78
N ASN A 242 16.67 -11.24 17.66
CA ASN A 242 18.08 -10.87 17.63
C ASN A 242 18.37 -9.66 18.51
N LYS A 243 17.50 -8.63 18.47
CA LYS A 243 17.65 -7.46 19.34
C LYS A 243 17.49 -7.79 20.81
N PHE A 244 16.51 -8.63 21.15
CA PHE A 244 16.37 -9.12 22.53
C PHE A 244 17.63 -9.87 23.01
N GLU A 245 18.21 -10.74 22.18
CA GLU A 245 19.44 -11.49 22.50
C GLU A 245 20.68 -10.59 22.68
N HIS A 246 20.67 -9.38 22.11
CA HIS A 246 21.77 -8.40 22.19
C HIS A 246 21.40 -7.13 22.96
N PHE A 247 20.37 -7.20 23.83
CA PHE A 247 19.91 -6.09 24.67
C PHE A 247 19.61 -4.78 23.92
N GLY A 248 19.26 -4.89 22.63
CA GLY A 248 18.90 -3.78 21.78
C GLY A 248 17.42 -3.41 21.88
N SER A 249 17.09 -2.20 21.47
CA SER A 249 15.71 -1.78 21.32
C SER A 249 15.18 -2.12 19.92
N THR A 250 13.85 -2.28 19.84
CA THR A 250 13.10 -2.20 18.60
C THR A 250 12.12 -1.05 18.69
N THR A 251 11.38 -0.78 17.61
CA THR A 251 10.21 0.09 17.67
C THR A 251 9.20 -0.39 18.71
N HIS A 252 8.42 0.56 19.23
CA HIS A 252 7.43 0.34 20.29
C HIS A 252 6.26 -0.55 19.83
N TRP A 253 5.95 -0.58 18.53
CA TRP A 253 4.83 -1.35 17.99
C TRP A 253 5.23 -2.81 17.72
N PRO A 254 4.61 -3.80 18.40
CA PRO A 254 5.03 -5.19 18.27
C PRO A 254 4.62 -5.88 16.96
N TYR A 255 3.77 -5.25 16.15
CA TYR A 255 3.03 -5.90 15.05
C TYR A 255 3.27 -5.27 13.68
N GLU A 256 4.00 -4.15 13.59
CA GLU A 256 4.22 -3.45 12.32
C GLU A 256 5.59 -2.76 12.31
N HIS A 257 6.28 -2.84 11.17
CA HIS A 257 7.50 -2.08 10.88
C HIS A 257 8.53 -2.12 12.03
N ILE A 258 8.88 -3.33 12.51
CA ILE A 258 9.92 -3.50 13.52
C ILE A 258 11.25 -3.00 12.95
N THR A 259 11.73 -1.85 13.43
CA THR A 259 13.08 -1.36 13.10
C THR A 259 14.02 -1.58 14.26
N ALA A 260 15.28 -1.88 13.91
CA ALA A 260 16.37 -2.00 14.86
C ALA A 260 16.71 -0.63 15.45
N GLY A 261 16.55 -0.48 16.76
CA GLY A 261 17.19 0.59 17.49
C GLY A 261 18.69 0.34 17.70
N PRO A 262 19.44 1.38 18.10
CA PRO A 262 20.85 1.24 18.46
C PRO A 262 21.01 0.30 19.66
N THR A 263 22.12 -0.45 19.68
CA THR A 263 22.56 -1.28 20.83
C THR A 263 23.66 -0.60 21.62
N TYR A 264 24.05 0.62 21.24
CA TYR A 264 25.15 1.37 21.82
C TYR A 264 24.81 2.87 21.83
N ALA A 265 25.26 3.58 22.85
CA ALA A 265 25.20 5.02 22.93
C ALA A 265 26.37 5.67 22.14
N ILE A 266 26.04 6.55 21.20
CA ILE A 266 27.00 7.37 20.45
C ILE A 266 26.87 8.82 20.90
N LEU A 267 27.99 9.45 21.24
CA LEU A 267 28.08 10.86 21.59
C LEU A 267 27.90 11.75 20.34
N PRO A 268 27.58 13.05 20.50
CA PRO A 268 27.40 13.96 19.36
C PRO A 268 28.61 14.09 18.43
N ASP A 269 29.81 13.76 18.91
CA ASP A 269 31.06 13.75 18.12
C ASP A 269 31.25 12.46 17.29
N GLY A 270 30.31 11.52 17.35
CA GLY A 270 30.33 10.25 16.62
C GLY A 270 31.10 9.14 17.33
N THR A 271 31.69 9.39 18.50
CA THR A 271 32.37 8.36 19.29
C THR A 271 31.40 7.58 20.18
N ARG A 272 31.73 6.32 20.48
CA ARG A 272 30.95 5.52 21.45
C ARG A 272 31.13 6.11 22.84
N ASP A 273 30.03 6.31 23.56
CA ASP A 273 30.07 6.80 24.94
C ASP A 273 30.92 5.84 25.79
N PRO A 274 31.98 6.31 26.48
CA PRO A 274 32.80 5.46 27.35
C PRO A 274 32.03 4.78 28.49
N GLN A 275 30.83 5.27 28.82
CA GLN A 275 29.93 4.70 29.82
C GLN A 275 28.90 3.72 29.24
N ASP A 276 28.90 3.53 27.91
CA ASP A 276 28.05 2.57 27.22
C ASP A 276 28.36 1.13 27.66
N ARG A 277 27.39 0.23 27.49
CA ARG A 277 27.51 -1.17 27.89
C ARG A 277 26.81 -2.07 26.89
N ASP A 278 27.41 -3.24 26.63
CA ASP A 278 26.82 -4.25 25.74
C ASP A 278 25.73 -5.09 26.45
N GLU A 279 25.64 -5.03 27.78
CA GLU A 279 24.70 -5.79 28.61
C GLU A 279 24.11 -4.94 29.75
N PRO A 280 22.90 -5.26 30.25
CA PRO A 280 22.30 -4.55 31.38
C PRO A 280 23.08 -4.81 32.69
N LEU A 281 22.99 -3.85 33.63
CA LEU A 281 23.61 -3.96 34.97
C LEU A 281 23.11 -5.18 35.75
N GLU A 282 21.83 -5.52 35.56
CA GLU A 282 21.19 -6.70 36.11
C GLU A 282 20.47 -7.41 34.96
N LYS A 283 20.83 -8.67 34.69
CA LYS A 283 20.25 -9.44 33.59
C LYS A 283 18.86 -9.93 33.96
N PRO A 284 17.88 -9.89 33.04
CA PRO A 284 16.56 -10.43 33.32
C PRO A 284 16.62 -11.96 33.44
N GLU A 285 15.80 -12.53 34.32
CA GLU A 285 15.57 -13.97 34.35
C GLU A 285 14.83 -14.39 33.08
N LEU A 286 15.45 -15.27 32.28
CA LEU A 286 14.92 -15.75 31.00
C LEU A 286 13.82 -16.81 31.19
N THR A 287 12.71 -16.40 31.83
CA THR A 287 11.52 -17.24 32.03
C THR A 287 10.86 -17.57 30.69
N ASP A 288 10.10 -18.67 30.63
CA ASP A 288 9.33 -19.04 29.44
C ASP A 288 8.41 -17.91 28.96
N LYS A 289 7.73 -17.24 29.92
CA LYS A 289 6.88 -16.07 29.65
C LYS A 289 7.68 -14.93 29.02
N LEU A 290 8.86 -14.60 29.56
CA LEU A 290 9.70 -13.52 29.00
C LEU A 290 10.16 -13.87 27.58
N LEU A 291 10.63 -15.11 27.36
CA LEU A 291 11.08 -15.55 26.04
C LEU A 291 9.96 -15.51 25.00
N LYS A 292 8.72 -15.82 25.39
CA LYS A 292 7.54 -15.67 24.53
C LYS A 292 7.19 -14.20 24.24
N LEU A 293 7.22 -13.33 25.25
CA LEU A 293 6.99 -11.89 25.08
C LEU A 293 8.03 -11.23 24.16
N ALA A 294 9.28 -11.67 24.27
CA ALA A 294 10.39 -11.21 23.45
C ALA A 294 10.45 -11.83 22.05
N VAL A 295 9.54 -12.78 21.74
CA VAL A 295 9.57 -13.54 20.48
C VAL A 295 10.86 -14.38 20.32
N ALA A 296 11.56 -14.63 21.43
CA ALA A 296 12.72 -15.53 21.48
C ALA A 296 12.29 -17.02 21.52
N ARG A 297 11.03 -17.28 21.87
CA ARG A 297 10.38 -18.59 21.87
C ARG A 297 8.93 -18.45 21.36
N PRO A 298 8.40 -19.40 20.57
CA PRO A 298 7.00 -19.38 20.14
C PRO A 298 6.03 -19.58 21.31
N TYR A 299 4.80 -19.05 21.16
CA TYR A 299 3.72 -19.26 22.13
C TYR A 299 3.25 -20.69 22.19
#